data_AF-A0A2V9BK39-F1
#
_entry.id   AF-A0A2V9BK39-F1
#
_cell.length_a   1.000
_cell.length_b   1.000
_cell.length_c   1.000
_cell.angle_alpha   90.00
_cell.angle_beta   90.00
_cell.angle_gamma   90.00
#
_symmetry.space_group_name_H-M   'P 1'
#
loop_
_entity.id
_entity.type
_entity.pdbx_description
1 polymer ?
#
loop_
_entity_poly.entity_id
_entity_poly.type
_entity_poly.pdbx_seq_one_letter_code
_entity_poly.pdbx_strand_id
1 'polypeptide(L)' 'AAIYGLSAALHDAITIKDGRVEQSNFNDYSMPRISETPLTEVHVVMSKEDPTGIGEPGLPVVTPAVCNA' A
#
# COMPACT_ATOMS: atom_id res chain seq x y z
N ALA A 1 -5.48 -2.62 3.79
CA ALA A 1 -4.17 -3.03 3.26
C ALA A 1 -3.93 -2.59 1.81
N ALA A 2 -4.89 -2.75 0.88
CA ALA A 2 -4.63 -2.48 -0.55
C ALA A 2 -4.10 -1.07 -0.86
N ILE A 3 -4.72 -0.01 -0.31
CA ILE A 3 -4.26 1.38 -0.49
C ILE A 3 -2.84 1.59 0.08
N TYR A 4 -2.47 0.87 1.14
CA TYR A 4 -1.11 0.94 1.65
C TYR A 4 -0.10 0.28 0.68
N GLY A 5 -0.48 -0.82 0.02
CA GLY A 5 0.34 -1.42 -1.04
C GLY A 5 0.49 -0.52 -2.27
N LEU A 6 -0.52 0.30 -2.58
CA LEU A 6 -0.43 1.34 -3.61
C LEU A 6 0.53 2.46 -3.19
N SER A 7 0.47 2.90 -1.94
CA SER A 7 1.43 3.86 -1.35
C SER A 7 2.87 3.35 -1.48
N ALA A 8 3.10 2.09 -1.11
CA ALA A 8 4.40 1.45 -1.18
C ALA A 8 4.95 1.37 -2.62
N ALA A 9 4.05 1.22 -3.59
CA ALA A 9 4.43 1.15 -5.00
C ALA A 9 4.79 2.52 -5.60
N LEU A 10 4.15 3.61 -5.14
CA LEU A 10 4.17 4.90 -5.84
C LEU A 10 4.81 6.06 -5.06
N HIS A 11 4.84 6.02 -3.73
CA HIS A 11 5.15 7.22 -2.91
C HIS A 11 6.09 7.01 -1.73
N ASP A 12 6.13 5.81 -1.12
CA ASP A 12 6.76 5.55 0.20
C ASP A 12 8.30 5.59 0.23
N ALA A 13 8.93 6.41 -0.60
CA ALA A 13 10.37 6.58 -0.61
C ALA A 13 10.85 7.32 0.66
N ILE A 14 11.72 6.66 1.41
CA ILE A 14 12.50 7.27 2.50
C ILE A 14 13.95 7.35 2.05
N THR A 15 14.49 8.55 1.93
CA THR A 15 15.90 8.78 1.57
C THR A 15 16.74 9.05 2.80
N ILE A 16 17.97 8.54 2.78
CA ILE A 16 18.93 8.70 3.88
C ILE A 16 20.13 9.50 3.37
N LYS A 17 20.46 10.58 4.07
CA LYS A 17 21.64 11.41 3.82
C LYS A 17 22.35 11.73 5.12
N ASP A 18 23.68 11.61 5.12
CA ASP A 18 24.53 11.88 6.30
C ASP A 18 24.05 11.15 7.57
N GLY A 19 23.54 9.92 7.40
CA GLY A 19 23.03 9.08 8.48
C GLY A 19 21.66 9.49 9.03
N ARG A 20 20.90 10.34 8.34
CA ARG A 20 19.58 10.82 8.76
C ARG A 20 18.54 10.69 7.66
N VAL A 21 17.31 10.43 8.05
CA VAL A 21 16.14 10.51 7.15
C VAL A 21 15.95 11.96 6.72
N GLU A 22 15.70 12.18 5.42
CA GLU A 22 15.46 13.52 4.87
C GLU A 22 13.99 13.95 4.99
N GLN A 23 13.04 13.02 4.87
CA GLN A 23 11.61 13.30 5.02
C GLN A 23 11.19 13.42 6.50
N SER A 24 10.35 14.40 6.81
CA SER A 24 9.98 14.76 8.18
C SER A 24 8.46 14.79 8.44
N ASN A 25 7.62 14.92 7.41
CA ASN A 25 6.15 15.04 7.54
C ASN A 25 5.43 14.80 6.18
N PHE A 26 4.10 14.80 6.13
CA PHE A 26 3.31 14.49 4.92
C PHE A 26 3.40 15.52 3.79
N ASN A 27 4.13 16.62 3.98
CA ASN A 27 4.47 17.56 2.90
C ASN A 27 5.74 17.16 2.14
N ASP A 28 6.62 16.34 2.73
CA ASP A 28 7.86 15.84 2.12
C ASP A 28 7.90 14.30 2.01
N TYR A 29 7.02 13.59 2.70
CA TYR A 29 6.68 12.18 2.51
C TYR A 29 5.27 12.07 1.91
N SER A 30 5.18 11.72 0.62
CA SER A 30 3.90 11.68 -0.08
C SER A 30 3.09 10.43 0.28
N MET A 31 1.77 10.57 0.35
CA MET A 31 0.81 9.48 0.54
C MET A 31 -0.28 9.59 -0.54
N PRO A 32 -0.87 8.47 -1.00
CA PRO A 32 -1.98 8.50 -1.93
C PRO A 32 -3.12 9.40 -1.44
N ARG A 33 -3.60 10.27 -2.31
CA ARG A 33 -4.81 11.07 -2.11
C ARG A 33 -6.02 10.39 -2.73
N ILE A 34 -7.21 10.92 -2.45
CA ILE A 34 -8.48 10.42 -2.99
C ILE A 34 -8.44 10.36 -4.53
N SER A 35 -7.80 11.34 -5.18
CA SER A 35 -7.63 11.40 -6.63
C SER A 35 -6.73 10.29 -7.21
N GLU A 36 -5.91 9.66 -6.38
CA GLU A 36 -4.96 8.60 -6.78
C GLU A 36 -5.49 7.21 -6.42
N THR A 37 -6.63 7.14 -5.73
CA THR A 37 -7.27 5.87 -5.40
C THR A 37 -8.04 5.34 -6.62
N PRO A 38 -7.72 4.15 -7.15
CA PRO A 38 -8.48 3.56 -8.25
C PRO A 38 -9.85 3.10 -7.77
N LEU A 39 -10.79 2.93 -8.71
CA LEU A 39 -12.02 2.21 -8.43
C LEU A 39 -11.67 0.83 -7.84
N THR A 40 -12.18 0.56 -6.65
CA THR A 40 -11.81 -0.62 -5.87
C THR A 40 -13.03 -1.51 -5.68
N GLU A 41 -12.93 -2.76 -6.14
CA GLU A 41 -13.93 -3.80 -5.91
C GLU A 41 -13.37 -4.85 -4.95
N VAL A 42 -14.23 -5.39 -4.07
CA VAL A 42 -13.84 -6.42 -3.09
C VAL A 42 -14.79 -7.60 -3.23
N HIS A 43 -14.22 -8.77 -3.50
CA HIS A 43 -14.95 -10.03 -3.55
C HIS A 43 -14.51 -10.94 -2.41
N VAL A 44 -15.48 -11.41 -1.62
CA VAL A 44 -15.23 -12.36 -0.53
C VAL A 44 -15.42 -13.77 -1.06
N VAL A 45 -14.36 -14.59 -1.00
CA VAL A 45 -14.40 -16.00 -1.38
C VAL A 45 -14.84 -16.83 -0.17
N MET A 46 -15.91 -17.62 -0.33
CA MET A 46 -16.43 -18.46 0.75
C MET A 46 -15.47 -19.61 1.08
N SER A 47 -15.22 -19.81 2.38
CA SER A 47 -14.38 -20.90 2.91
C SER A 47 -15.14 -21.73 3.95
N LYS A 48 -14.79 -23.02 4.05
CA LYS A 48 -15.27 -23.91 5.13
C LYS A 48 -14.26 -24.05 6.28
N GLU A 49 -13.06 -23.51 6.10
CA GLU A 49 -12.01 -23.52 7.12
C GLU A 49 -12.31 -22.51 8.23
N ASP A 50 -11.68 -22.71 9.39
CA ASP A 50 -11.76 -21.74 10.48
C ASP A 50 -11.25 -20.35 10.05
N PRO A 51 -11.85 -19.27 10.57
CA PRO A 51 -11.46 -17.91 10.21
C PRO A 51 -10.02 -17.62 10.63
N THR A 52 -9.28 -16.93 9.75
CA THR A 52 -7.92 -16.46 9.99
C THR A 52 -7.82 -14.93 9.77
N GLY A 53 -6.62 -14.37 9.92
CA GLY A 53 -6.40 -12.94 9.75
C GLY A 53 -6.54 -12.47 8.29
N ILE A 54 -7.33 -11.42 8.07
CA ILE A 54 -7.55 -10.80 6.74
C ILE A 54 -7.02 -9.37 6.62
N GLY A 55 -6.42 -8.83 7.69
CA GLY A 55 -5.95 -7.44 7.74
C GLY A 55 -4.76 -7.15 6.82
N GLU A 56 -3.79 -8.08 6.75
CA GLU A 56 -2.52 -7.93 6.03
C GLU A 56 -2.49 -8.51 4.60
N PRO A 57 -3.19 -9.61 4.25
CA PRO A 57 -3.04 -10.28 2.95
C PRO A 57 -3.22 -9.39 1.70
N GLY A 58 -4.01 -8.31 1.80
CA GLY A 58 -4.18 -7.36 0.71
C GLY A 58 -2.98 -6.43 0.44
N LEU A 59 -1.96 -6.41 1.29
CA LEU A 59 -0.77 -5.55 1.15
C LEU A 59 0.23 -6.10 0.13
N PRO A 60 0.78 -7.33 0.30
CA PRO A 60 1.89 -7.81 -0.54
C PRO A 60 1.51 -8.05 -2.00
N VAL A 61 0.22 -8.20 -2.31
CA VAL A 61 -0.26 -8.48 -3.68
C VAL A 61 -0.46 -7.24 -4.53
N VAL A 62 -0.64 -6.06 -3.92
CA VAL A 62 -0.97 -4.84 -4.68
C VAL A 62 0.22 -4.27 -5.41
N THR A 63 1.38 -4.12 -4.75
CA THR A 63 2.60 -3.61 -5.38
C THR A 63 2.99 -4.37 -6.66
N PRO A 64 3.11 -5.72 -6.66
CA PRO A 64 3.44 -6.45 -7.89
C PRO A 64 2.34 -6.37 -8.95
N ALA A 65 1.06 -6.27 -8.57
CA ALA A 65 -0.02 -6.09 -9.53
C ALA A 65 0.08 -4.73 -10.25
N VAL A 66 0.39 -3.66 -9.50
CA VAL A 66 0.59 -2.31 -10.06
C VAL A 66 1.84 -2.26 -10.94
N CYS A 67 2.96 -2.86 -10.52
CA CYS A 67 4.20 -2.86 -11.31
C CYS A 67 4.10 -3.65 -12.63
N ASN A 68 3.16 -4.59 -12.73
CA ASN A 68 2.93 -5.40 -13.94
C ASN A 68 1.94 -4.76 -14.93
N ALA A 69 1.22 -3.71 -14.53
CA ALA A 69 0.14 -3.10 -15.31
C ALA A 69 0.63 -2.19 -16.45
#